data_AF-G2D906-F1
#
_entry.id   AF-G2D906-F1
#
_cell.length_a   1.000
_cell.length_b   1.000
_cell.length_c   1.000
_cell.angle_alpha   90.00
_cell.angle_beta   90.00
_cell.angle_gamma   90.00
#
_symmetry.space_group_name_H-M   'P 1'
#
loop_
_entity.id
_entity.type
_entity.pdbx_description
1 polymer ?
#
loop_
_entity_poly.entity_id
_entity_poly.type
_entity_poly.pdbx_seq_one_letter_code
_entity_poly.pdbx_strand_id
1 'polypeptide(L)'
;MSCHSTTAPQKAGTLSWMLFRGKVEQADQQQPIKVTLNLVEMLLWCLLNQVWGSATLTHLFPSHGPIKRHELNAIFYDLQHLFPQHKSAHVTIDQLAGPAYPTLIALFVNLGQDPMQHLSAEGKQLTSDRYDPLSYGSARANLLINMEELVVTSWGERLVLHREGPEGLLDSLCQLLTMQQQPSQMPALAHIEAFSHAASKGPQVAQRLAGLYRHILGYFNQQPGHGGRYAFRISEAFYLIQQKEQGFQWRNLDSFEHFLQALETPQHVFQPLQIDPRILRQTPYPALYRHNKPDLIQLFFHVQRESVQIYLLDEQGALFRQSMLMDSPRFMMLQQRRFLNSLQQLRLMLPGGAGNLLAETEFYELKQAPSGDWSIERRRVPLNGPDDYMELTLVTDSLASDAMPVALVCGDREFSRLEYGEMIYSATAGFLQGLRAGNKRYPIYLTSLRISSMRQDEAPATVTLLKLKRAIEQKLNHALEELG
;
A
#
# COMPACT_ATOMS: atom_id res chain seq x y z
N MET A 1 5.52 46.66 2.97
CA MET A 1 6.41 45.48 2.83
C MET A 1 6.21 44.93 1.44
N SER A 2 7.29 44.58 0.75
CA SER A 2 7.19 43.86 -0.53
C SER A 2 7.77 42.45 -0.37
N CYS A 3 7.05 41.45 -0.85
CA CYS A 3 7.54 40.07 -0.97
C CYS A 3 7.84 39.80 -2.44
N HIS A 4 9.03 39.27 -2.70
CA HIS A 4 9.58 39.09 -4.03
C HIS A 4 9.95 37.64 -4.25
N SER A 5 9.63 37.08 -5.41
CA SER A 5 10.26 35.87 -5.88
C SER A 5 11.30 36.22 -6.94
N THR A 6 12.54 35.80 -6.74
CA THR A 6 13.60 35.95 -7.74
C THR A 6 14.61 34.81 -7.62
N THR A 7 15.29 34.49 -8.72
CA THR A 7 16.42 33.56 -8.72
C THR A 7 17.57 34.19 -7.94
N ALA A 8 18.09 33.49 -6.94
CA ALA A 8 19.17 34.04 -6.10
C ALA A 8 20.45 34.21 -6.93
N PRO A 9 21.14 35.36 -6.87
CA PRO A 9 22.31 35.64 -7.72
C PRO A 9 23.57 34.84 -7.37
N GLN A 10 23.58 34.00 -6.32
CA GLN A 10 24.80 33.34 -5.84
C GLN A 10 24.87 31.81 -5.95
N LYS A 11 23.78 31.07 -6.20
CA LYS A 11 23.87 29.62 -6.49
C LYS A 11 22.75 29.15 -7.43
N ALA A 12 23.15 28.77 -8.64
CA ALA A 12 22.47 27.84 -9.56
C ALA A 12 20.93 27.88 -9.57
N GLY A 13 20.33 28.88 -10.25
CA GLY A 13 18.97 28.80 -10.80
C GLY A 13 17.81 28.53 -9.82
N THR A 14 18.03 28.55 -8.51
CA THR A 14 17.01 28.22 -7.52
C THR A 14 16.18 29.47 -7.19
N LEU A 15 14.86 29.37 -7.32
CA LEU A 15 13.93 30.43 -6.95
C LEU A 15 13.97 30.65 -5.43
N SER A 16 14.01 31.91 -5.00
CA SER A 16 14.02 32.30 -3.59
C SER A 16 13.01 33.40 -3.33
N TRP A 17 12.47 33.42 -2.12
CA TRP A 17 11.61 34.47 -1.60
C TRP A 17 12.44 35.49 -0.83
N MET A 18 12.24 36.77 -1.14
CA MET A 18 12.95 37.89 -0.54
C MET A 18 11.95 38.92 -0.01
N LEU A 19 12.18 39.38 1.21
CA LEU A 19 11.32 40.34 1.88
C LEU A 19 12.02 41.70 2.01
N PHE A 20 11.37 42.76 1.56
CA PHE A 20 11.91 44.12 1.58
C PHE A 20 11.01 45.10 2.33
N ARG A 21 11.65 46.16 2.86
CA ARG A 21 10.95 47.30 3.46
C ARG A 21 10.48 48.25 2.35
N GLY A 22 9.19 48.56 2.34
CA GLY A 22 8.60 49.46 1.33
C GLY A 22 8.32 48.77 -0.01
N LYS A 23 7.93 49.56 -1.01
CA LYS A 23 7.68 49.11 -2.39
C LYS A 23 9.03 49.00 -3.12
N VAL A 24 9.21 47.94 -3.89
CA VAL A 24 10.43 47.73 -4.68
C VAL A 24 10.05 47.73 -6.15
N GLU A 25 10.79 48.50 -6.94
CA GLU A 25 10.61 48.61 -8.39
C GLU A 25 11.78 47.96 -9.15
N GLN A 26 12.96 47.86 -8.52
CA GLN A 26 14.13 47.12 -8.97
C GLN A 26 14.79 46.42 -7.76
N ALA A 27 14.96 45.10 -7.82
CA ALA A 27 15.44 44.30 -6.70
C ALA A 27 16.93 44.54 -6.35
N ASP A 28 17.74 44.95 -7.33
CA ASP A 28 19.21 45.04 -7.20
C ASP A 28 19.72 46.20 -6.33
N GLN A 29 18.84 47.12 -5.92
CA GLN A 29 19.22 48.33 -5.18
C GLN A 29 18.90 48.30 -3.69
N GLN A 30 18.24 47.25 -3.19
CA GLN A 30 17.86 47.14 -1.78
C GLN A 30 18.36 45.83 -1.18
N GLN A 31 18.73 45.86 0.10
CA GLN A 31 19.06 44.65 0.84
C GLN A 31 17.78 44.01 1.41
N PRO A 32 17.54 42.71 1.19
CA PRO A 32 16.39 42.03 1.76
C PRO A 32 16.54 41.86 3.28
N ILE A 33 15.43 42.03 4.00
CA ILE A 33 15.33 41.78 5.46
C ILE A 33 15.49 40.28 5.74
N LYS A 34 14.90 39.45 4.89
CA LYS A 34 14.96 38.00 4.98
C LYS A 34 14.96 37.42 3.57
N VAL A 35 15.72 36.33 3.41
CA VAL A 35 15.70 35.47 2.23
C VAL A 35 15.38 34.04 2.69
N THR A 36 14.49 33.37 1.98
CA THR A 36 14.11 31.96 2.19
C THR A 36 13.93 31.28 0.85
N LEU A 37 13.92 29.95 0.83
CA LEU A 37 13.51 29.21 -0.36
C LEU A 37 11.98 29.04 -0.43
N ASN A 38 11.32 29.05 0.73
CA ASN A 38 9.91 28.70 0.90
C ASN A 38 9.07 29.94 1.24
N LEU A 39 7.88 30.06 0.65
CA LEU A 39 6.97 31.17 0.90
C LEU A 39 6.37 31.09 2.30
N VAL A 40 5.93 29.90 2.72
CA VAL A 40 5.35 29.64 4.03
C VAL A 40 6.37 29.96 5.13
N GLU A 41 7.65 29.65 4.92
CA GLU A 41 8.71 30.05 5.85
C GLU A 41 8.81 31.58 5.96
N MET A 42 8.78 32.29 4.83
CA MET A 42 8.83 33.75 4.83
C MET A 42 7.65 34.35 5.59
N LEU A 43 6.44 33.86 5.32
CA LEU A 43 5.21 34.34 5.95
C LEU A 43 5.15 33.99 7.45
N LEU A 44 5.56 32.78 7.82
CA LEU A 44 5.68 32.35 9.20
C LEU A 44 6.69 33.22 9.96
N TRP A 45 7.84 33.54 9.35
CA TRP A 45 8.82 34.45 9.94
C TRP A 45 8.22 35.86 10.14
N CYS A 46 7.48 36.38 9.15
CA CYS A 46 6.80 37.67 9.27
C CYS A 46 5.77 37.67 10.41
N LEU A 47 5.02 36.58 10.57
CA LEU A 47 4.02 36.40 11.60
C LEU A 47 4.66 36.39 13.00
N LEU A 48 5.67 35.55 13.20
CA LEU A 48 6.32 35.37 14.50
C LEU A 48 7.10 36.61 14.96
N ASN A 49 7.69 37.35 14.02
CA ASN A 49 8.40 38.61 14.31
C ASN A 49 7.47 39.84 14.25
N GLN A 50 6.17 39.65 14.05
CA GLN A 50 5.16 40.73 14.00
C GLN A 50 5.49 41.83 12.97
N VAL A 51 6.15 41.44 11.86
CA VAL A 51 6.52 42.35 10.76
C VAL A 51 5.31 42.65 9.87
N TRP A 52 4.35 41.73 9.82
CA TRP A 52 3.09 41.89 9.11
C TRP A 52 1.93 41.93 10.11
N GLY A 53 1.27 43.08 10.22
CA GLY A 53 0.01 43.27 10.96
C GLY A 53 -1.10 43.88 10.09
N SER A 54 -2.23 44.23 10.69
CA SER A 54 -3.41 44.79 10.00
C SER A 54 -3.14 46.11 9.25
N ALA A 55 -2.16 46.89 9.69
CA ALA A 55 -1.74 48.14 9.05
C ALA A 55 -0.64 47.97 7.98
N THR A 56 -0.10 46.75 7.80
CA THR A 56 1.01 46.51 6.87
C THR A 56 0.50 46.40 5.44
N LEU A 57 0.87 47.36 4.58
CA LEU A 57 0.61 47.24 3.14
C LEU A 57 1.58 46.24 2.51
N THR A 58 1.02 45.27 1.78
CA THR A 58 1.77 44.21 1.09
C THR A 58 1.74 44.36 -0.42
N HIS A 59 2.93 44.26 -1.02
CA HIS A 59 3.14 44.26 -2.46
C HIS A 59 3.84 42.96 -2.88
N LEU A 60 3.43 42.42 -4.02
CA LEU A 60 4.11 41.30 -4.68
C LEU A 60 4.84 41.83 -5.90
N PHE A 61 6.07 41.37 -6.08
CA PHE A 61 6.86 41.70 -7.25
C PHE A 61 7.64 40.47 -7.73
N PRO A 62 7.67 40.19 -9.04
CA PRO A 62 6.91 40.90 -10.08
C PRO A 62 5.39 40.74 -9.85
N SER A 63 4.62 41.76 -10.25
CA SER A 63 3.16 41.79 -10.04
C SER A 63 2.41 40.67 -10.77
N HIS A 64 3.05 40.04 -11.76
CA HIS A 64 2.52 38.95 -12.57
C HIS A 64 3.08 37.57 -12.18
N GLY A 65 3.60 37.41 -10.96
CA GLY A 65 4.08 36.13 -10.45
C GLY A 65 3.01 35.03 -10.36
N PRO A 66 3.45 33.78 -10.09
CA PRO A 66 2.54 32.62 -9.95
C PRO A 66 1.57 32.80 -8.77
N ILE A 67 2.09 33.25 -7.62
CA ILE A 67 1.29 33.56 -6.43
C ILE A 67 0.56 34.90 -6.61
N LYS A 68 -0.74 34.90 -6.36
CA LYS A 68 -1.57 36.11 -6.36
C LYS A 68 -1.71 36.70 -4.96
N ARG A 69 -2.02 38.00 -4.88
CA ARG A 69 -2.15 38.72 -3.59
C ARG A 69 -3.20 38.11 -2.67
N HIS A 70 -4.31 37.62 -3.23
CA HIS A 70 -5.36 36.98 -2.43
C HIS A 70 -4.88 35.65 -1.83
N GLU A 71 -4.15 34.82 -2.60
CA GLU A 71 -3.55 33.57 -2.10
C GLU A 71 -2.54 33.87 -0.99
N LEU A 72 -1.66 34.86 -1.19
CA LEU A 72 -0.69 35.29 -0.18
C LEU A 72 -1.37 35.67 1.15
N ASN A 73 -2.43 36.47 1.09
CA ASN A 73 -3.19 36.88 2.26
C ASN A 73 -3.92 35.70 2.92
N ALA A 74 -4.45 34.78 2.12
CA ALA A 74 -5.15 33.60 2.63
C ALA A 74 -4.17 32.64 3.34
N ILE A 75 -2.99 32.39 2.78
CA ILE A 75 -1.92 31.61 3.44
C ILE A 75 -1.51 32.27 4.76
N PHE A 76 -1.36 33.60 4.78
CA PHE A 76 -1.02 34.32 6.01
C PHE A 76 -2.14 34.19 7.06
N TYR A 77 -3.40 34.23 6.64
CA TYR A 77 -4.56 34.01 7.52
C TYR A 77 -4.57 32.59 8.11
N ASP A 78 -4.27 31.56 7.30
CA ASP A 78 -4.15 30.19 7.79
C ASP A 78 -3.03 30.06 8.83
N LEU A 79 -1.87 30.70 8.59
CA LEU A 79 -0.78 30.73 9.57
C LEU A 79 -1.19 31.44 10.87
N GLN A 80 -1.97 32.53 10.79
CA GLN A 80 -2.53 33.18 11.99
C GLN A 80 -3.48 32.25 12.75
N HIS A 81 -4.31 31.47 12.04
CA HIS A 81 -5.18 30.47 12.64
C HIS A 81 -4.39 29.37 13.35
N LEU A 82 -3.29 28.90 12.74
CA LEU A 82 -2.41 27.90 13.36
C LEU A 82 -1.62 28.44 14.57
N PHE A 83 -1.35 29.75 14.61
CA PHE A 83 -0.53 30.40 15.66
C PHE A 83 -1.18 31.67 16.24
N PRO A 84 -2.37 31.57 16.90
CA PRO A 84 -3.19 32.72 17.26
C PRO A 84 -2.55 33.68 18.29
N GLN A 85 -1.57 33.22 19.07
CA GLN A 85 -0.89 34.04 20.08
C GLN A 85 0.54 34.42 19.70
N HIS A 86 1.05 34.00 18.53
CA HIS A 86 2.46 34.17 18.11
C HIS A 86 3.50 33.59 19.08
N LYS A 87 3.08 32.96 20.17
CA LYS A 87 3.94 32.40 21.21
C LYS A 87 4.27 30.95 20.88
N SER A 88 5.54 30.59 21.06
CA SER A 88 5.96 29.19 21.05
C SER A 88 5.32 28.48 22.24
N ALA A 89 4.90 27.22 22.04
CA ALA A 89 4.47 26.38 23.13
C ALA A 89 5.59 26.27 24.18
N HIS A 90 5.23 26.16 25.46
CA HIS A 90 6.20 25.92 26.51
C HIS A 90 6.77 24.50 26.35
N VAL A 91 8.09 24.39 26.13
CA VAL A 91 8.80 23.12 26.00
C VAL A 91 9.41 22.76 27.35
N THR A 92 9.13 21.56 27.86
CA THR A 92 9.69 21.10 29.13
C THR A 92 11.05 20.44 28.93
N ILE A 93 11.87 20.39 30.00
CA ILE A 93 13.17 19.68 29.97
C ILE A 93 12.95 18.19 29.65
N ASP A 94 11.88 17.59 30.17
CA ASP A 94 11.54 16.19 29.89
C ASP A 94 11.27 15.94 28.39
N GLN A 95 10.66 16.90 27.68
CA GLN A 95 10.46 16.81 26.23
C GLN A 95 11.78 16.90 25.46
N LEU A 96 12.72 17.73 25.94
CA LEU A 96 14.06 17.86 25.34
C LEU A 96 14.97 16.65 25.62
N ALA A 97 14.67 15.87 26.68
CA ALA A 97 15.43 14.67 27.03
C ALA A 97 15.18 13.50 26.06
N GLY A 98 14.01 13.49 25.40
CA GLY A 98 13.65 12.51 24.37
C GLY A 98 13.82 13.05 22.95
N PRO A 99 13.74 12.19 21.92
CA PRO A 99 13.82 12.61 20.52
C PRO A 99 12.62 13.46 20.12
N ALA A 100 12.86 14.41 19.21
CA ALA A 100 11.83 15.27 18.66
C ALA A 100 10.80 14.48 17.84
N TYR A 101 9.51 14.77 18.02
CA TYR A 101 8.41 14.19 17.26
C TYR A 101 7.43 15.27 16.78
N PRO A 102 6.71 15.05 15.66
CA PRO A 102 5.78 16.05 15.14
C PRO A 102 4.57 16.22 16.06
N THR A 103 4.17 17.47 16.31
CA THR A 103 2.99 17.86 17.08
C THR A 103 1.94 18.58 16.22
N LEU A 104 2.39 19.33 15.21
CA LEU A 104 1.57 19.93 14.15
C LEU A 104 2.20 19.61 12.80
N ILE A 105 1.37 19.26 11.83
CA ILE A 105 1.71 19.12 10.42
C ILE A 105 0.70 19.96 9.63
N ALA A 106 1.18 21.00 8.95
CA ALA A 106 0.36 21.85 8.09
C ALA A 106 0.88 21.77 6.65
N LEU A 107 0.02 21.40 5.71
CA LEU A 107 0.36 21.26 4.30
C LEU A 107 -0.21 22.44 3.50
N PHE A 108 0.63 23.19 2.80
CA PHE A 108 0.21 24.26 1.91
C PHE A 108 0.39 23.79 0.47
N VAL A 109 -0.72 23.44 -0.18
CA VAL A 109 -0.74 22.62 -1.38
C VAL A 109 -0.99 23.47 -2.63
N ASN A 110 -0.33 23.12 -3.73
CA ASN A 110 -0.45 23.76 -5.04
C ASN A 110 -0.25 25.28 -4.97
N LEU A 111 0.81 25.70 -4.28
CA LEU A 111 1.14 27.10 -4.11
C LEU A 111 1.42 27.76 -5.46
N GLY A 112 0.55 28.71 -5.83
CA GLY A 112 0.69 29.55 -7.03
C GLY A 112 0.48 28.80 -8.34
N GLN A 113 -0.09 27.60 -8.30
CA GLN A 113 -0.34 26.77 -9.47
C GLN A 113 -1.75 26.17 -9.40
N ASP A 114 -2.50 26.27 -10.49
CA ASP A 114 -3.81 25.61 -10.62
C ASP A 114 -3.62 24.29 -11.40
N PRO A 115 -3.88 23.12 -10.78
CA PRO A 115 -3.73 21.82 -11.45
C PRO A 115 -4.64 21.63 -12.66
N MET A 116 -5.66 22.48 -12.82
CA MET A 116 -6.63 22.43 -13.91
C MET A 116 -6.47 23.60 -14.87
N GLN A 117 -5.37 24.37 -14.81
CA GLN A 117 -5.21 25.59 -15.60
C GLN A 117 -5.34 25.33 -17.11
N HIS A 118 -4.71 24.27 -17.63
CA HIS A 118 -4.76 23.94 -19.06
C HIS A 118 -6.18 23.59 -19.52
N LEU A 119 -6.92 22.81 -18.73
CA LEU A 119 -8.31 22.43 -19.06
C LEU A 119 -9.28 23.61 -18.95
N SER A 120 -9.08 24.47 -17.95
CA SER A 120 -9.88 25.68 -17.75
C SER A 120 -9.68 26.68 -18.89
N ALA A 121 -8.44 26.82 -19.39
CA ALA A 121 -8.12 27.65 -20.55
C ALA A 121 -8.81 27.15 -21.84
N GLU A 122 -9.08 25.86 -21.95
CA GLU A 122 -9.81 25.25 -23.07
C GLU A 122 -11.34 25.19 -22.86
N GLY A 123 -11.86 25.73 -21.75
CA GLY A 123 -13.28 25.69 -21.41
C GLY A 123 -13.82 24.28 -21.11
N LYS A 124 -12.93 23.31 -20.88
CA LYS A 124 -13.30 21.91 -20.64
C LYS A 124 -13.51 21.66 -19.14
N GLN A 125 -14.63 21.06 -18.79
CA GLN A 125 -14.87 20.51 -17.46
C GLN A 125 -14.92 18.98 -17.53
N LEU A 126 -14.10 18.32 -16.71
CA LEU A 126 -14.12 16.86 -16.59
C LEU A 126 -15.37 16.43 -15.81
N THR A 127 -16.30 15.77 -16.50
CA THR A 127 -17.43 15.06 -15.90
C THR A 127 -17.04 13.59 -15.70
N SER A 128 -16.71 13.20 -14.47
CA SER A 128 -16.34 11.82 -14.17
C SER A 128 -16.79 11.45 -12.77
N ASP A 129 -17.26 10.21 -12.61
CA ASP A 129 -17.61 9.64 -11.31
C ASP A 129 -16.38 9.37 -10.41
N ARG A 130 -15.17 9.52 -10.94
CA ARG A 130 -13.91 9.38 -10.20
C ARG A 130 -13.44 10.74 -9.67
N TYR A 131 -13.72 10.97 -8.39
CA TYR A 131 -13.46 12.24 -7.71
C TYR A 131 -12.24 12.24 -6.75
N ASP A 132 -11.36 11.24 -6.78
CA ASP A 132 -10.15 11.26 -5.93
C ASP A 132 -9.12 12.24 -6.52
N PRO A 133 -8.73 13.33 -5.82
CA PRO A 133 -7.77 14.30 -6.34
C PRO A 133 -6.39 13.74 -6.68
N LEU A 134 -5.99 12.62 -6.07
CA LEU A 134 -4.71 11.96 -6.41
C LEU A 134 -4.82 11.05 -7.64
N SER A 135 -6.02 10.77 -8.14
CA SER A 135 -6.28 9.88 -9.29
C SER A 135 -7.60 10.32 -9.96
N TYR A 136 -7.62 11.56 -10.43
CA TYR A 136 -8.81 12.30 -10.82
C TYR A 136 -9.27 11.98 -12.24
N GLY A 137 -10.59 11.80 -12.40
CA GLY A 137 -11.21 11.61 -13.70
C GLY A 137 -10.90 10.27 -14.36
N SER A 138 -11.33 10.14 -15.63
CA SER A 138 -11.07 8.96 -16.46
C SER A 138 -9.58 8.78 -16.75
N ALA A 139 -8.86 9.88 -17.00
CA ALA A 139 -7.43 9.93 -17.26
C ALA A 139 -6.56 9.70 -16.01
N ARG A 140 -7.16 9.54 -14.83
CA ARG A 140 -6.46 9.34 -13.55
C ARG A 140 -5.33 10.36 -13.34
N ALA A 141 -5.64 11.64 -13.53
CA ALA A 141 -4.65 12.70 -13.32
C ALA A 141 -4.37 12.90 -11.83
N ASN A 142 -3.11 13.11 -11.46
CA ASN A 142 -2.76 13.60 -10.13
C ASN A 142 -2.89 15.12 -10.09
N LEU A 143 -3.71 15.65 -9.17
CA LEU A 143 -3.91 17.09 -8.99
C LEU A 143 -2.95 17.72 -7.97
N LEU A 144 -2.07 16.94 -7.33
CA LEU A 144 -0.98 17.47 -6.51
C LEU A 144 0.20 17.85 -7.41
N ILE A 145 0.53 19.13 -7.48
CA ILE A 145 1.71 19.65 -8.18
C ILE A 145 2.86 19.86 -7.19
N ASN A 146 2.65 20.67 -6.17
CA ASN A 146 3.66 20.97 -5.15
C ASN A 146 3.01 21.13 -3.76
N MET A 147 3.82 21.13 -2.72
CA MET A 147 3.40 21.57 -1.40
C MET A 147 4.57 22.07 -0.57
N GLU A 148 4.32 23.08 0.27
CA GLU A 148 5.20 23.41 1.39
C GLU A 148 4.62 22.81 2.68
N GLU A 149 5.41 21.97 3.33
CA GLU A 149 5.09 21.26 4.56
C GLU A 149 5.68 22.01 5.75
N LEU A 150 4.82 22.44 6.68
CA LEU A 150 5.21 23.01 7.98
C LEU A 150 5.05 21.96 9.07
N VAL A 151 6.14 21.59 9.73
CA VAL A 151 6.16 20.68 10.88
C VAL A 151 6.56 21.44 12.13
N VAL A 152 5.76 21.32 13.20
CA VAL A 152 6.15 21.77 14.54
C VAL A 152 6.52 20.56 15.39
N THR A 153 7.72 20.53 15.94
CA THR A 153 8.19 19.40 16.77
C THR A 153 7.85 19.59 18.25
N SER A 154 7.96 18.52 19.03
CA SER A 154 7.85 18.54 20.49
C SER A 154 8.91 19.41 21.17
N TRP A 155 10.03 19.67 20.48
CA TRP A 155 11.06 20.62 20.93
C TRP A 155 10.73 22.08 20.60
N GLY A 156 9.58 22.33 19.94
CA GLY A 156 9.15 23.66 19.54
C GLY A 156 9.83 24.17 18.26
N GLU A 157 10.57 23.33 17.55
CA GLU A 157 11.14 23.67 16.25
C GLU A 157 10.03 23.81 15.21
N ARG A 158 10.21 24.72 14.27
CA ARG A 158 9.27 24.94 13.15
C ARG A 158 10.04 24.75 11.85
N LEU A 159 9.79 23.65 11.17
CA LEU A 159 10.48 23.25 9.96
C LEU A 159 9.56 23.46 8.76
N VAL A 160 10.04 24.14 7.73
CA VAL A 160 9.32 24.29 6.46
C VAL A 160 10.11 23.62 5.35
N LEU A 161 9.48 22.66 4.66
CA LEU A 161 10.09 21.87 3.60
C LEU A 161 9.25 21.98 2.34
N HIS A 162 9.86 22.31 1.22
CA HIS A 162 9.21 22.25 -0.09
C HIS A 162 9.24 20.83 -0.65
N ARG A 163 8.13 20.41 -1.26
CA ARG A 163 7.94 19.09 -1.85
C ARG A 163 7.32 19.24 -3.23
N GLU A 164 7.85 18.50 -4.20
CA GLU A 164 7.34 18.45 -5.56
C GLU A 164 6.69 17.11 -5.85
N GLY A 165 5.51 17.16 -6.44
CA GLY A 165 4.81 16.01 -7.00
C GLY A 165 4.53 14.84 -6.05
N PRO A 166 4.26 13.66 -6.62
CA PRO A 166 4.00 12.41 -5.88
C PRO A 166 5.17 11.96 -5.00
N GLU A 167 6.40 12.11 -5.47
CA GLU A 167 7.61 11.66 -4.76
C GLU A 167 7.84 12.50 -3.50
N GLY A 168 7.72 13.83 -3.60
CA GLY A 168 7.83 14.71 -2.43
C GLY A 168 6.76 14.42 -1.38
N LEU A 169 5.56 13.99 -1.78
CA LEU A 169 4.53 13.49 -0.87
C LEU A 169 4.95 12.22 -0.15
N LEU A 170 5.51 11.24 -0.87
CA LEU A 170 5.95 9.96 -0.32
C LEU A 170 7.13 10.14 0.64
N ASP A 171 8.08 11.01 0.29
CA ASP A 171 9.24 11.31 1.12
C ASP A 171 8.85 12.03 2.41
N SER A 172 7.91 12.98 2.34
CA SER A 172 7.33 13.62 3.53
C SER A 172 6.69 12.58 4.46
N LEU A 173 5.84 11.69 3.93
CA LEU A 173 5.21 10.65 4.73
C LEU A 173 6.25 9.74 5.41
N CYS A 174 7.28 9.29 4.68
CA CYS A 174 8.33 8.44 5.25
C CYS A 174 9.15 9.18 6.31
N GLN A 175 9.47 10.45 6.10
CA GLN A 175 10.18 11.27 7.08
C GLN A 175 9.35 11.43 8.36
N LEU A 176 8.08 11.80 8.24
CA LEU A 176 7.18 11.99 9.40
C LEU A 176 6.97 10.69 10.18
N LEU A 177 6.77 9.57 9.48
CA LEU A 177 6.65 8.25 10.10
C LEU A 177 7.93 7.87 10.85
N THR A 178 9.11 8.16 10.28
CA THR A 178 10.40 7.89 10.93
C THR A 178 10.59 8.73 12.19
N MET A 179 10.17 10.00 12.17
CA MET A 179 10.18 10.86 13.37
C MET A 179 9.26 10.34 14.48
N GLN A 180 8.17 9.64 14.14
CA GLN A 180 7.22 9.08 15.11
C GLN A 180 7.71 7.79 15.79
N GLN A 181 8.73 7.10 15.26
CA GLN A 181 9.23 5.83 15.81
C GLN A 181 10.17 5.96 17.00
N GLN A 182 10.77 7.14 17.19
CA GLN A 182 11.81 7.32 18.19
C GLN A 182 11.37 7.51 19.67
N PRO A 183 10.11 7.81 20.03
CA PRO A 183 9.77 8.09 21.42
C PRO A 183 9.46 6.80 22.21
N SER A 184 10.00 6.72 23.44
CA SER A 184 9.78 5.61 24.38
C SER A 184 8.31 5.44 24.81
N GLN A 185 7.48 6.44 24.55
CA GLN A 185 6.02 6.42 24.64
C GLN A 185 5.47 6.95 23.32
N MET A 186 4.57 6.22 22.66
CA MET A 186 3.99 6.70 21.40
C MET A 186 3.19 7.99 21.66
N PRO A 187 3.55 9.12 21.03
CA PRO A 187 2.84 10.38 21.22
C PRO A 187 1.44 10.27 20.62
N ALA A 188 0.55 11.16 21.08
CA ALA A 188 -0.70 11.39 20.37
C ALA A 188 -0.41 11.75 18.91
N LEU A 189 -1.30 11.30 18.00
CA LEU A 189 -1.19 11.65 16.59
C LEU A 189 -1.12 13.17 16.43
N ALA A 190 -0.13 13.66 15.68
CA ALA A 190 0.04 15.08 15.41
C ALA A 190 -1.26 15.69 14.86
N HIS A 191 -1.50 16.96 15.19
CA HIS A 191 -2.58 17.72 14.57
C HIS A 191 -2.23 17.94 13.09
N ILE A 192 -3.15 17.60 12.18
CA ILE A 192 -2.90 17.63 10.74
C ILE A 192 -3.94 18.51 10.06
N GLU A 193 -3.45 19.59 9.43
CA GLU A 193 -4.23 20.50 8.60
C GLU A 193 -3.62 20.62 7.21
N ALA A 194 -4.45 20.90 6.21
CA ALA A 194 -4.00 21.16 4.86
C ALA A 194 -4.82 22.27 4.24
N PHE A 195 -4.15 23.15 3.51
CA PHE A 195 -4.69 24.35 2.89
C PHE A 195 -4.31 24.37 1.42
N SER A 196 -5.21 24.90 0.59
CA SER A 196 -4.94 25.14 -0.83
C SER A 196 -5.82 26.28 -1.30
N HIS A 197 -5.19 27.28 -1.90
CA HIS A 197 -5.87 28.48 -2.42
C HIS A 197 -5.90 28.54 -3.95
N ALA A 198 -5.44 27.47 -4.62
CA ALA A 198 -5.63 27.29 -6.05
C ALA A 198 -7.12 27.36 -6.44
N ALA A 199 -7.42 28.08 -7.52
CA ALA A 199 -8.79 28.44 -7.90
C ALA A 199 -9.70 27.22 -8.19
N SER A 200 -9.20 26.21 -8.89
CA SER A 200 -9.96 25.00 -9.22
C SER A 200 -9.50 23.80 -8.40
N LYS A 201 -10.46 23.14 -7.75
CA LYS A 201 -10.28 21.88 -6.98
C LYS A 201 -9.28 21.91 -5.81
N GLY A 202 -8.66 23.05 -5.51
CA GLY A 202 -7.66 23.20 -4.46
C GLY A 202 -8.10 22.65 -3.09
N PRO A 203 -9.23 23.13 -2.53
CA PRO A 203 -9.72 22.64 -1.24
C PRO A 203 -9.95 21.12 -1.19
N GLN A 204 -10.37 20.50 -2.30
CA GLN A 204 -10.53 19.04 -2.37
C GLN A 204 -9.17 18.31 -2.31
N VAL A 205 -8.13 18.84 -2.97
CA VAL A 205 -6.76 18.29 -2.88
C VAL A 205 -6.25 18.37 -1.45
N ALA A 206 -6.37 19.55 -0.81
CA ALA A 206 -5.97 19.75 0.57
C ALA A 206 -6.68 18.77 1.53
N GLN A 207 -8.01 18.68 1.45
CA GLN A 207 -8.79 17.75 2.27
C GLN A 207 -8.37 16.29 2.04
N ARG A 208 -8.07 15.92 0.79
CA ARG A 208 -7.59 14.57 0.45
C ARG A 208 -6.25 14.27 1.12
N LEU A 209 -5.30 15.20 1.05
CA LEU A 209 -3.98 15.03 1.65
C LEU A 209 -4.05 14.98 3.18
N ALA A 210 -4.79 15.89 3.83
CA ALA A 210 -4.99 15.82 5.28
C ALA A 210 -5.58 14.46 5.72
N GLY A 211 -6.57 13.95 4.99
CA GLY A 211 -7.14 12.62 5.25
C GLY A 211 -6.15 11.48 5.03
N LEU A 212 -5.33 11.55 3.97
CA LEU A 212 -4.30 10.56 3.69
C LEU A 212 -3.23 10.52 4.78
N TYR A 213 -2.69 11.67 5.18
CA TYR A 213 -1.69 11.76 6.26
C TYR A 213 -2.26 11.22 7.56
N ARG A 214 -3.47 11.63 7.93
CA ARG A 214 -4.13 11.17 9.17
C ARG A 214 -4.33 9.66 9.17
N HIS A 215 -4.70 9.06 8.04
CA HIS A 215 -4.85 7.61 7.92
C HIS A 215 -3.52 6.88 8.01
N ILE A 216 -2.50 7.33 7.28
CA ILE A 216 -1.20 6.65 7.24
C ILE A 216 -0.49 6.75 8.59
N LEU A 217 -0.32 7.99 9.10
CA LEU A 217 0.32 8.22 10.38
C LEU A 217 -0.46 7.55 11.52
N GLY A 218 -1.80 7.66 11.50
CA GLY A 218 -2.65 7.00 12.49
C GLY A 218 -2.56 5.47 12.45
N TYR A 219 -2.48 4.86 11.27
CA TYR A 219 -2.33 3.42 11.11
C TYR A 219 -1.02 2.92 11.72
N PHE A 220 0.10 3.53 11.35
CA PHE A 220 1.42 3.11 11.84
C PHE A 220 1.64 3.44 13.33
N ASN A 221 1.01 4.51 13.85
CA ASN A 221 1.02 4.81 15.29
C ASN A 221 0.21 3.82 16.14
N GLN A 222 -0.56 2.91 15.52
CA GLN A 222 -1.30 1.86 16.24
C GLN A 222 -0.64 0.49 16.13
N GLN A 223 0.40 0.32 15.30
CA GLN A 223 1.03 -0.98 15.10
C GLN A 223 2.09 -1.24 16.20
N PRO A 224 1.94 -2.31 16.99
CA PRO A 224 2.95 -2.70 17.98
C PRO A 224 4.27 -3.06 17.28
N GLY A 225 5.40 -2.57 17.79
CA GLY A 225 6.71 -2.75 17.15
C GLY A 225 6.84 -2.02 15.80
N HIS A 226 5.89 -1.12 15.49
CA HIS A 226 5.76 -0.30 14.29
C HIS A 226 5.57 -1.06 12.95
N GLY A 227 5.64 -2.40 12.93
CA GLY A 227 5.55 -3.20 11.70
C GLY A 227 4.27 -2.96 10.88
N GLY A 228 4.36 -3.05 9.56
CA GLY A 228 3.19 -2.95 8.68
C GLY A 228 3.49 -2.40 7.29
N ARG A 229 2.46 -2.39 6.47
CA ARG A 229 2.48 -1.92 5.08
C ARG A 229 1.23 -1.08 4.83
N TYR A 230 1.35 -0.01 4.05
CA TYR A 230 0.22 0.82 3.64
C TYR A 230 0.23 1.01 2.12
N ALA A 231 -0.87 0.69 1.46
CA ALA A 231 -1.02 0.81 0.02
C ALA A 231 -2.03 1.90 -0.36
N PHE A 232 -1.65 2.75 -1.31
CA PHE A 232 -2.54 3.75 -1.90
C PHE A 232 -2.21 3.96 -3.39
N ARG A 233 -2.91 4.88 -4.03
CA ARG A 233 -2.76 5.14 -5.47
C ARG A 233 -2.57 6.63 -5.72
N ILE A 234 -1.61 6.95 -6.59
CA ILE A 234 -1.44 8.27 -7.19
C ILE A 234 -1.39 8.05 -8.70
N SER A 235 -2.22 8.78 -9.43
CA SER A 235 -2.51 8.56 -10.84
C SER A 235 -2.94 7.11 -11.13
N GLU A 236 -2.25 6.43 -12.04
CA GLU A 236 -2.49 5.03 -12.38
C GLU A 236 -1.73 4.05 -11.47
N ALA A 237 -0.60 4.50 -10.92
CA ALA A 237 0.34 3.68 -10.16
C ALA A 237 -0.08 3.52 -8.70
N PHE A 238 0.22 2.34 -8.15
CA PHE A 238 0.09 2.07 -6.73
C PHE A 238 1.40 2.35 -6.01
N TYR A 239 1.31 2.70 -4.75
CA TYR A 239 2.46 2.95 -3.89
C TYR A 239 2.30 2.16 -2.60
N LEU A 240 3.38 1.54 -2.16
CA LEU A 240 3.45 0.79 -0.91
C LEU A 240 4.45 1.47 0.02
N ILE A 241 4.00 1.98 1.16
CA ILE A 241 4.86 2.41 2.27
C ILE A 241 5.02 1.22 3.22
N GLN A 242 6.25 0.92 3.61
CA GLN A 242 6.56 -0.17 4.51
C GLN A 242 7.65 0.24 5.49
N GLN A 243 7.59 -0.29 6.70
CA GLN A 243 8.70 -0.17 7.64
C GLN A 243 9.84 -1.13 7.25
N LYS A 244 11.07 -0.63 7.38
CA LYS A 244 12.33 -1.38 7.37
C LYS A 244 13.08 -1.11 8.67
N GLU A 245 14.24 -1.76 8.84
CA GLU A 245 15.05 -1.66 10.06
C GLU A 245 15.47 -0.21 10.40
N GLN A 246 15.69 0.63 9.40
CA GLN A 246 16.19 2.01 9.55
C GLN A 246 15.13 3.10 9.29
N GLY A 247 13.84 2.76 9.39
CA GLY A 247 12.74 3.71 9.19
C GLY A 247 11.76 3.27 8.11
N PHE A 248 11.17 4.23 7.40
CA PHE A 248 10.16 3.95 6.39
C PHE A 248 10.69 4.12 4.97
N GLN A 249 10.22 3.24 4.08
CA GLN A 249 10.51 3.30 2.65
C GLN A 249 9.24 3.13 1.85
N TRP A 250 9.20 3.76 0.69
CA TRP A 250 8.13 3.57 -0.28
C TRP A 250 8.62 2.82 -1.51
N ARG A 251 7.70 2.11 -2.18
CA ARG A 251 7.92 1.45 -3.46
C ARG A 251 6.82 1.85 -4.44
N ASN A 252 7.21 2.24 -5.65
CA ASN A 252 6.29 2.43 -6.76
C ASN A 252 5.93 1.07 -7.39
N LEU A 253 4.65 0.92 -7.76
CA LEU A 253 4.06 -0.23 -8.42
C LEU A 253 3.26 0.29 -9.62
N ASP A 254 3.88 0.32 -10.80
CA ASP A 254 3.39 1.03 -11.98
C ASP A 254 1.99 0.62 -12.46
N SER A 255 1.57 -0.61 -12.12
CA SER A 255 0.32 -1.18 -12.60
C SER A 255 -0.40 -1.95 -11.51
N PHE A 256 -1.68 -2.25 -11.76
CA PHE A 256 -2.44 -3.14 -10.90
C PHE A 256 -1.85 -4.56 -10.85
N GLU A 257 -1.20 -5.01 -11.92
CA GLU A 257 -0.50 -6.29 -11.94
C GLU A 257 0.73 -6.27 -11.02
N HIS A 258 1.57 -5.24 -11.13
CA HIS A 258 2.71 -5.06 -10.21
C HIS A 258 2.26 -4.95 -8.75
N PHE A 259 1.11 -4.32 -8.50
CA PHE A 259 0.50 -4.31 -7.18
C PHE A 259 0.17 -5.73 -6.69
N LEU A 260 -0.50 -6.54 -7.51
CA LEU A 260 -0.80 -7.93 -7.16
C LEU A 260 0.47 -8.76 -6.96
N GLN A 261 1.48 -8.63 -7.81
CA GLN A 261 2.77 -9.32 -7.66
C GLN A 261 3.45 -8.98 -6.32
N ALA A 262 3.40 -7.71 -5.90
CA ALA A 262 3.91 -7.29 -4.60
C ALA A 262 3.14 -7.93 -3.43
N LEU A 263 1.82 -8.07 -3.55
CA LEU A 263 0.99 -8.78 -2.58
C LEU A 263 1.28 -10.29 -2.54
N GLU A 264 1.61 -10.89 -3.68
CA GLU A 264 1.94 -12.31 -3.81
C GLU A 264 3.41 -12.64 -3.43
N THR A 265 4.19 -11.65 -2.97
CA THR A 265 5.58 -11.85 -2.56
C THR A 265 5.63 -12.37 -1.11
N PRO A 266 6.33 -13.50 -0.84
CA PRO A 266 6.50 -14.03 0.51
C PRO A 266 7.04 -12.99 1.50
N GLN A 267 6.58 -13.05 2.74
CA GLN A 267 7.08 -12.22 3.84
C GLN A 267 7.78 -13.11 4.88
N HIS A 268 8.83 -12.59 5.52
CA HIS A 268 9.54 -13.33 6.58
C HIS A 268 8.81 -13.26 7.92
N VAL A 269 8.15 -12.15 8.19
CA VAL A 269 7.36 -11.90 9.39
C VAL A 269 6.01 -11.36 8.97
N PHE A 270 4.95 -11.64 9.72
CA PHE A 270 3.64 -11.07 9.46
C PHE A 270 3.71 -9.53 9.45
N GLN A 271 3.40 -8.95 8.29
CA GLN A 271 3.29 -7.51 8.13
C GLN A 271 1.87 -7.17 7.67
N PRO A 272 1.01 -6.64 8.57
CA PRO A 272 -0.34 -6.27 8.20
C PRO A 272 -0.31 -5.25 7.06
N LEU A 273 -1.32 -5.30 6.19
CA LEU A 273 -1.46 -4.37 5.09
C LEU A 273 -2.75 -3.57 5.26
N GLN A 274 -2.62 -2.25 5.35
CA GLN A 274 -3.74 -1.34 5.23
C GLN A 274 -3.82 -0.80 3.80
N ILE A 275 -5.00 -0.89 3.19
CA ILE A 275 -5.27 -0.31 1.87
C ILE A 275 -6.06 0.98 2.06
N ASP A 276 -5.72 2.04 1.31
CA ASP A 276 -6.46 3.30 1.32
C ASP A 276 -7.96 3.06 1.04
N PRO A 277 -8.88 3.51 1.91
CA PRO A 277 -10.31 3.30 1.74
C PRO A 277 -10.93 3.86 0.46
N ARG A 278 -10.22 4.70 -0.31
CA ARG A 278 -10.69 5.26 -1.59
C ARG A 278 -10.30 4.41 -2.81
N ILE A 279 -9.43 3.42 -2.67
CA ILE A 279 -8.99 2.58 -3.78
C ILE A 279 -9.59 1.17 -3.68
N LEU A 280 -9.64 0.48 -4.82
CA LEU A 280 -9.95 -0.96 -4.89
C LEU A 280 -11.32 -1.37 -4.30
N ARG A 281 -12.26 -0.43 -4.10
CA ARG A 281 -13.59 -0.69 -3.48
C ARG A 281 -14.39 -1.79 -4.16
N GLN A 282 -14.28 -1.90 -5.48
CA GLN A 282 -14.98 -2.89 -6.29
C GLN A 282 -14.27 -4.26 -6.32
N THR A 283 -13.16 -4.42 -5.60
CA THR A 283 -12.38 -5.65 -5.55
C THR A 283 -12.42 -6.23 -4.14
N PRO A 284 -12.13 -7.54 -3.95
CA PRO A 284 -12.18 -8.14 -2.63
C PRO A 284 -11.00 -7.72 -1.73
N TYR A 285 -9.88 -7.23 -2.28
CA TYR A 285 -8.63 -7.05 -1.52
C TYR A 285 -8.75 -6.20 -0.25
N PRO A 286 -9.45 -5.05 -0.23
CA PRO A 286 -9.63 -4.30 1.01
C PRO A 286 -10.34 -5.08 2.11
N ALA A 287 -11.30 -5.95 1.75
CA ALA A 287 -11.99 -6.79 2.71
C ALA A 287 -11.08 -7.93 3.19
N LEU A 288 -10.35 -8.58 2.28
CA LEU A 288 -9.38 -9.64 2.60
C LEU A 288 -8.36 -9.17 3.65
N TYR A 289 -7.69 -8.05 3.38
CA TYR A 289 -6.62 -7.56 4.25
C TYR A 289 -7.11 -6.97 5.58
N ARG A 290 -8.36 -6.47 5.64
CA ARG A 290 -8.98 -6.08 6.91
C ARG A 290 -9.27 -7.31 7.80
N HIS A 291 -9.49 -8.46 7.20
CA HIS A 291 -9.75 -9.72 7.90
C HIS A 291 -8.49 -10.53 8.21
N ASN A 292 -7.34 -10.10 7.69
CA ASN A 292 -6.07 -10.81 7.78
C ASN A 292 -5.61 -10.94 9.24
N LYS A 293 -5.16 -12.13 9.65
CA LYS A 293 -4.67 -12.41 11.01
C LYS A 293 -3.25 -12.98 10.98
N PRO A 294 -2.39 -12.62 11.96
CA PRO A 294 -1.07 -13.24 12.09
C PRO A 294 -1.20 -14.73 12.39
N ASP A 295 -0.19 -15.49 11.96
CA ASP A 295 0.02 -16.91 12.31
C ASP A 295 -1.13 -17.85 11.88
N LEU A 296 -1.94 -17.42 10.90
CA LEU A 296 -3.11 -18.14 10.43
C LEU A 296 -3.22 -18.10 8.91
N ILE A 297 -3.39 -19.27 8.30
CA ILE A 297 -3.78 -19.35 6.89
C ILE A 297 -5.29 -19.12 6.77
N GLN A 298 -5.69 -18.17 5.93
CA GLN A 298 -7.08 -17.83 5.70
C GLN A 298 -7.41 -17.98 4.21
N LEU A 299 -8.35 -18.89 3.92
CA LEU A 299 -8.84 -19.14 2.56
C LEU A 299 -10.18 -18.44 2.35
N PHE A 300 -10.23 -17.59 1.35
CA PHE A 300 -11.42 -16.88 0.90
C PHE A 300 -11.80 -17.38 -0.50
N PHE A 301 -13.07 -17.63 -0.74
CA PHE A 301 -13.54 -18.06 -2.04
C PHE A 301 -14.78 -17.30 -2.49
N HIS A 302 -14.85 -16.96 -3.77
CA HIS A 302 -15.99 -16.33 -4.39
C HIS A 302 -16.54 -17.26 -5.47
N VAL A 303 -17.77 -17.73 -5.27
CA VAL A 303 -18.46 -18.63 -6.21
C VAL A 303 -19.07 -17.81 -7.34
N GLN A 304 -18.69 -18.11 -8.58
CA GLN A 304 -19.27 -17.59 -9.81
C GLN A 304 -20.12 -18.69 -10.48
N ARG A 305 -20.70 -18.42 -11.67
CA ARG A 305 -21.61 -19.38 -12.33
C ARG A 305 -20.97 -20.74 -12.62
N GLU A 306 -19.75 -20.74 -13.17
CA GLU A 306 -19.05 -21.95 -13.64
C GLU A 306 -17.62 -22.06 -13.06
N SER A 307 -17.24 -21.12 -12.21
CA SER A 307 -15.88 -21.03 -11.65
C SER A 307 -15.90 -20.56 -10.21
N VAL A 308 -14.80 -20.80 -9.51
CA VAL A 308 -14.53 -20.23 -8.20
C VAL A 308 -13.23 -19.46 -8.26
N GLN A 309 -13.26 -18.23 -7.72
CA GLN A 309 -12.05 -17.47 -7.42
C GLN A 309 -11.63 -17.77 -5.99
N ILE A 310 -10.41 -18.27 -5.82
CA ILE A 310 -9.77 -18.51 -4.53
C ILE A 310 -8.77 -17.39 -4.28
N TYR A 311 -8.83 -16.82 -3.07
CA TYR A 311 -7.82 -15.95 -2.50
C TYR A 311 -7.37 -16.57 -1.19
N LEU A 312 -6.08 -16.70 -0.97
CA LEU A 312 -5.54 -17.20 0.29
C LEU A 312 -4.55 -16.18 0.82
N LEU A 313 -4.70 -15.80 2.08
CA LEU A 313 -3.67 -15.08 2.82
C LEU A 313 -2.93 -16.10 3.68
N ASP A 314 -1.62 -16.18 3.49
CA ASP A 314 -0.79 -17.04 4.32
C ASP A 314 -0.54 -16.41 5.69
N GLU A 315 0.15 -17.16 6.55
CA GLU A 315 0.35 -16.78 7.94
C GLU A 315 1.20 -15.52 8.13
N GLN A 316 1.95 -15.09 7.10
CA GLN A 316 2.69 -13.82 7.07
C GLN A 316 1.97 -12.72 6.27
N GLY A 317 0.78 -13.01 5.72
CA GLY A 317 -0.05 -12.06 4.99
C GLY A 317 0.36 -11.84 3.54
N ALA A 318 1.04 -12.80 2.91
CA ALA A 318 1.22 -12.85 1.46
C ALA A 318 -0.02 -13.47 0.79
N LEU A 319 -0.33 -12.98 -0.40
CA LEU A 319 -1.50 -13.38 -1.17
C LEU A 319 -1.18 -14.53 -2.11
N PHE A 320 -2.08 -15.50 -2.17
CA PHE A 320 -2.19 -16.46 -3.25
C PHE A 320 -3.55 -16.31 -3.94
N ARG A 321 -3.59 -16.46 -5.27
CA ARG A 321 -4.83 -16.37 -6.04
C ARG A 321 -4.92 -17.49 -7.05
N GLN A 322 -6.11 -18.04 -7.25
CA GLN A 322 -6.36 -19.06 -8.27
C GLN A 322 -7.81 -18.99 -8.75
N SER A 323 -8.01 -19.06 -10.06
CA SER A 323 -9.33 -19.30 -10.67
C SER A 323 -9.40 -20.76 -11.08
N MET A 324 -10.50 -21.43 -10.75
CA MET A 324 -10.73 -22.83 -11.13
C MET A 324 -12.13 -23.02 -11.69
N LEU A 325 -12.29 -23.90 -12.68
CA LEU A 325 -13.60 -24.38 -13.09
C LEU A 325 -14.24 -25.19 -11.96
N MET A 326 -15.54 -25.05 -11.80
CA MET A 326 -16.26 -25.54 -10.62
C MET A 326 -17.30 -26.59 -10.99
N ASP A 327 -17.07 -27.84 -10.57
CA ASP A 327 -18.14 -28.86 -10.53
C ASP A 327 -18.90 -28.81 -9.21
N SER A 328 -18.17 -28.70 -8.09
CA SER A 328 -18.74 -28.66 -6.74
C SER A 328 -17.86 -27.82 -5.81
N PRO A 329 -18.35 -26.66 -5.32
CA PRO A 329 -17.57 -25.82 -4.43
C PRO A 329 -17.26 -26.53 -3.10
N ARG A 330 -18.17 -27.38 -2.60
CA ARG A 330 -17.93 -28.19 -1.39
C ARG A 330 -16.78 -29.16 -1.58
N PHE A 331 -16.76 -29.90 -2.68
CA PHE A 331 -15.68 -30.85 -2.97
C PHE A 331 -14.35 -30.13 -3.16
N MET A 332 -14.33 -29.01 -3.88
CA MET A 332 -13.13 -28.21 -4.09
C MET A 332 -12.54 -27.72 -2.76
N MET A 333 -13.36 -27.14 -1.89
CA MET A 333 -12.91 -26.68 -0.57
C MET A 333 -12.36 -27.81 0.29
N LEU A 334 -12.94 -29.01 0.19
CA LEU A 334 -12.41 -30.20 0.86
C LEU A 334 -11.01 -30.57 0.36
N GLN A 335 -10.76 -30.52 -0.96
CA GLN A 335 -9.43 -30.77 -1.51
C GLN A 335 -8.41 -29.72 -1.08
N GLN A 336 -8.79 -28.43 -1.05
CA GLN A 336 -7.91 -27.38 -0.53
C GLN A 336 -7.59 -27.60 0.95
N ARG A 337 -8.58 -27.98 1.77
CA ARG A 337 -8.35 -28.31 3.19
C ARG A 337 -7.37 -29.48 3.36
N ARG A 338 -7.50 -30.54 2.56
CA ARG A 338 -6.57 -31.69 2.59
C ARG A 338 -5.15 -31.26 2.29
N PHE A 339 -4.96 -30.48 1.22
CA PHE A 339 -3.64 -29.94 0.88
C PHE A 339 -3.06 -29.07 2.00
N LEU A 340 -3.83 -28.12 2.54
CA LEU A 340 -3.34 -27.25 3.61
C LEU A 340 -3.00 -28.01 4.89
N ASN A 341 -3.76 -29.05 5.24
CA ASN A 341 -3.42 -29.94 6.35
C ASN A 341 -2.13 -30.72 6.08
N SER A 342 -1.91 -31.19 4.84
CA SER A 342 -0.65 -31.84 4.47
C SER A 342 0.55 -30.89 4.61
N LEU A 343 0.38 -29.59 4.35
CA LEU A 343 1.43 -28.60 4.56
C LEU A 343 1.79 -28.46 6.04
N GLN A 344 0.81 -28.51 6.93
CA GLN A 344 1.06 -28.50 8.37
C GLN A 344 1.86 -29.74 8.80
N GLN A 345 1.53 -30.92 8.25
CA GLN A 345 2.29 -32.15 8.51
C GLN A 345 3.73 -32.05 7.97
N LEU A 346 3.91 -31.50 6.77
CA LEU A 346 5.23 -31.25 6.19
C LEU A 346 6.08 -30.36 7.09
N ARG A 347 5.52 -29.28 7.66
CA ARG A 347 6.23 -28.40 8.60
C ARG A 347 6.70 -29.14 9.84
N LEU A 348 5.89 -30.04 10.40
CA LEU A 348 6.26 -30.84 11.57
C LEU A 348 7.44 -31.79 11.30
N MET A 349 7.61 -32.23 10.05
CA MET A 349 8.71 -33.10 9.64
C MET A 349 10.02 -32.34 9.37
N LEU A 350 9.96 -31.00 9.23
CA LEU A 350 11.14 -30.17 8.99
C LEU A 350 11.84 -29.77 10.31
N PRO A 351 13.17 -29.56 10.30
CA PRO A 351 13.91 -29.04 11.46
C PRO A 351 13.29 -27.73 11.97
N GLY A 352 13.08 -27.60 13.28
CA GLY A 352 12.43 -26.41 13.88
C GLY A 352 10.89 -26.39 13.81
N GLY A 353 10.26 -27.39 13.19
CA GLY A 353 8.81 -27.45 12.96
C GLY A 353 7.93 -27.51 14.21
N ALA A 354 8.43 -28.02 15.33
CA ALA A 354 7.64 -28.22 16.56
C ALA A 354 7.12 -26.91 17.19
N GLY A 355 7.78 -25.77 16.92
CA GLY A 355 7.35 -24.44 17.37
C GLY A 355 6.44 -23.70 16.39
N ASN A 356 6.29 -24.19 15.16
CA ASN A 356 5.61 -23.51 14.04
C ASN A 356 4.23 -24.12 13.70
N LEU A 357 3.55 -24.66 14.71
CA LEU A 357 2.19 -25.18 14.56
C LEU A 357 1.22 -24.01 14.32
N LEU A 358 0.77 -23.89 13.08
CA LEU A 358 -0.28 -22.94 12.72
C LEU A 358 -1.63 -23.38 13.27
N ALA A 359 -2.48 -22.41 13.57
CA ALA A 359 -3.88 -22.67 13.85
C ALA A 359 -4.59 -23.33 12.64
N GLU A 360 -5.74 -23.98 12.89
CA GLU A 360 -6.55 -24.58 11.84
C GLU A 360 -6.95 -23.52 10.80
N THR A 361 -6.75 -23.82 9.51
CA THR A 361 -7.13 -22.92 8.41
C THR A 361 -8.58 -22.48 8.54
N GLU A 362 -8.80 -21.16 8.43
CA GLU A 362 -10.14 -20.59 8.40
C GLU A 362 -10.64 -20.43 6.96
N PHE A 363 -11.89 -20.82 6.70
CA PHE A 363 -12.53 -20.73 5.39
C PHE A 363 -13.62 -19.67 5.39
N TYR A 364 -13.66 -18.88 4.32
CA TYR A 364 -14.57 -17.75 4.17
C TYR A 364 -15.16 -17.68 2.77
N GLU A 365 -16.46 -17.47 2.68
CA GLU A 365 -17.14 -17.15 1.43
C GLU A 365 -17.20 -15.63 1.25
N LEU A 366 -16.80 -15.17 0.07
CA LEU A 366 -16.88 -13.79 -0.35
C LEU A 366 -18.19 -13.57 -1.11
N LYS A 367 -19.00 -12.62 -0.62
CA LYS A 367 -20.21 -12.18 -1.31
C LYS A 367 -20.05 -10.74 -1.77
N GLN A 368 -20.42 -10.49 -3.02
CA GLN A 368 -20.46 -9.15 -3.57
C GLN A 368 -21.91 -8.65 -3.55
N ALA A 369 -22.13 -7.53 -2.87
CA ALA A 369 -23.43 -6.85 -2.87
C ALA A 369 -23.67 -6.16 -4.22
N PRO A 370 -24.92 -5.86 -4.59
CA PRO A 370 -25.23 -5.08 -5.81
C PRO A 370 -24.58 -3.69 -5.84
N SER A 371 -24.26 -3.11 -4.68
CA SER A 371 -23.49 -1.86 -4.55
C SER A 371 -22.03 -1.98 -5.00
N GLY A 372 -21.53 -3.22 -5.17
CA GLY A 372 -20.14 -3.54 -5.44
C GLY A 372 -19.30 -3.82 -4.19
N ASP A 373 -19.86 -3.62 -2.99
CA ASP A 373 -19.18 -3.89 -1.73
C ASP A 373 -19.01 -5.38 -1.46
N TRP A 374 -17.90 -5.75 -0.85
CA TRP A 374 -17.54 -7.13 -0.53
C TRP A 374 -17.77 -7.44 0.95
N SER A 375 -18.49 -8.52 1.24
CA SER A 375 -18.67 -9.07 2.58
C SER A 375 -18.04 -10.45 2.70
N ILE A 376 -17.66 -10.81 3.94
CA ILE A 376 -16.94 -12.05 4.27
C ILE A 376 -17.79 -12.84 5.24
N GLU A 377 -18.16 -14.07 4.87
CA GLU A 377 -18.92 -15.00 5.72
C GLU A 377 -18.07 -16.22 6.07
N ARG A 378 -17.98 -16.55 7.37
CA ARG A 378 -17.25 -17.76 7.80
C ARG A 378 -17.97 -19.02 7.35
N ARG A 379 -17.24 -19.98 6.79
CA ARG A 379 -17.74 -21.30 6.40
C ARG A 379 -16.98 -22.40 7.14
N ARG A 380 -17.68 -23.48 7.48
CA ARG A 380 -17.07 -24.70 8.01
C ARG A 380 -16.90 -25.68 6.86
N VAL A 381 -15.71 -26.26 6.75
CA VAL A 381 -15.37 -27.28 5.76
C VAL A 381 -14.90 -28.51 6.51
N PRO A 382 -15.79 -29.30 7.12
CA PRO A 382 -15.40 -30.46 7.91
C PRO A 382 -14.76 -31.53 7.01
N LEU A 383 -13.71 -32.18 7.51
CA LEU A 383 -13.27 -33.46 6.97
C LEU A 383 -14.27 -34.50 7.46
N ASN A 384 -15.07 -35.06 6.56
CA ASN A 384 -15.95 -36.16 6.89
C ASN A 384 -15.13 -37.45 6.91
N GLY A 385 -14.99 -38.10 8.09
CA GLY A 385 -14.47 -39.46 8.27
C GLY A 385 -13.21 -39.86 7.49
N PRO A 386 -12.83 -41.15 7.49
CA PRO A 386 -11.96 -41.70 6.47
C PRO A 386 -12.79 -41.85 5.18
N ASP A 387 -13.07 -40.76 4.48
CA ASP A 387 -13.68 -40.84 3.15
C ASP A 387 -12.69 -41.54 2.19
N ASP A 388 -13.18 -42.49 1.38
CA ASP A 388 -12.46 -43.10 0.24
C ASP A 388 -12.00 -41.99 -0.71
N TYR A 389 -10.82 -41.44 -0.48
CA TYR A 389 -10.18 -40.51 -1.39
C TYR A 389 -8.81 -41.01 -1.78
N MET A 390 -8.48 -40.80 -3.05
CA MET A 390 -7.16 -41.07 -3.56
C MET A 390 -6.27 -39.87 -3.25
N GLU A 391 -5.31 -40.05 -2.34
CA GLU A 391 -4.28 -39.06 -2.09
C GLU A 391 -3.37 -38.98 -3.33
N LEU A 392 -3.13 -37.76 -3.80
CA LEU A 392 -2.18 -37.45 -4.85
C LEU A 392 -1.09 -36.57 -4.25
N THR A 393 0.09 -37.16 -4.08
CA THR A 393 1.25 -36.55 -3.45
C THR A 393 2.23 -36.07 -4.52
N LEU A 394 2.58 -34.79 -4.45
CA LEU A 394 3.69 -34.21 -5.20
C LEU A 394 5.01 -34.48 -4.47
N VAL A 395 5.97 -35.13 -5.13
CA VAL A 395 7.34 -35.27 -4.62
C VAL A 395 8.27 -34.38 -5.46
N THR A 396 8.94 -33.42 -4.84
CA THR A 396 9.78 -32.44 -5.54
C THR A 396 11.12 -32.19 -4.86
N ASP A 397 12.16 -31.90 -5.65
CA ASP A 397 13.50 -31.44 -5.22
C ASP A 397 13.69 -29.93 -5.44
N SER A 398 12.72 -29.25 -6.06
CA SER A 398 12.76 -27.83 -6.38
C SER A 398 11.40 -27.17 -6.12
N LEU A 399 11.44 -25.88 -5.76
CA LEU A 399 10.26 -25.05 -5.54
C LEU A 399 9.95 -24.12 -6.72
N ALA A 400 10.76 -24.17 -7.78
CA ALA A 400 10.48 -23.41 -8.99
C ALA A 400 9.21 -23.95 -9.66
N SER A 401 8.33 -23.05 -10.13
CA SER A 401 7.01 -23.44 -10.65
C SER A 401 7.06 -24.15 -12.01
N ASP A 402 8.15 -23.97 -12.75
CA ASP A 402 8.46 -24.64 -14.00
C ASP A 402 9.17 -25.98 -13.79
N ALA A 403 9.79 -26.19 -12.63
CA ALA A 403 10.49 -27.43 -12.31
C ALA A 403 9.56 -28.64 -12.44
N MET A 404 10.08 -29.68 -13.09
CA MET A 404 9.41 -30.95 -13.19
C MET A 404 9.42 -31.64 -11.81
N PRO A 405 8.37 -32.36 -11.38
CA PRO A 405 8.42 -33.10 -10.13
C PRO A 405 9.42 -34.26 -10.19
N VAL A 406 9.89 -34.71 -9.03
CA VAL A 406 10.65 -35.97 -8.90
C VAL A 406 9.72 -37.16 -9.12
N ALA A 407 8.53 -37.11 -8.51
CA ALA A 407 7.48 -38.10 -8.72
C ALA A 407 6.09 -37.54 -8.40
N LEU A 408 5.06 -38.18 -8.95
CA LEU A 408 3.67 -38.06 -8.51
C LEU A 408 3.23 -39.42 -7.95
N VAL A 409 2.79 -39.45 -6.70
CA VAL A 409 2.39 -40.71 -6.02
C VAL A 409 0.90 -40.69 -5.77
N CYS A 410 0.22 -41.74 -6.22
CA CYS A 410 -1.22 -41.91 -6.18
C CYS A 410 -1.57 -43.30 -5.63
N GLY A 411 -1.89 -43.38 -4.34
CA GLY A 411 -2.03 -44.67 -3.65
C GLY A 411 -0.72 -45.47 -3.72
N ASP A 412 -0.78 -46.70 -4.23
CA ASP A 412 0.38 -47.58 -4.39
C ASP A 412 1.16 -47.35 -5.70
N ARG A 413 0.72 -46.41 -6.55
CA ARG A 413 1.34 -46.15 -7.86
C ARG A 413 2.20 -44.89 -7.81
N GLU A 414 3.45 -45.03 -8.24
CA GLU A 414 4.40 -43.92 -8.41
C GLU A 414 4.65 -43.65 -9.90
N PHE A 415 4.60 -42.38 -10.28
CA PHE A 415 5.01 -41.90 -11.60
C PHE A 415 6.25 -41.05 -11.43
N SER A 416 7.43 -41.64 -11.66
CA SER A 416 8.71 -40.96 -11.43
C SER A 416 9.23 -40.24 -12.67
N ARG A 417 9.99 -39.15 -12.45
CA ARG A 417 10.72 -38.41 -13.50
C ARG A 417 11.65 -39.32 -14.30
N LEU A 418 12.26 -40.30 -13.62
CA LEU A 418 13.22 -41.23 -14.21
C LEU A 418 12.54 -42.22 -15.19
N GLU A 419 11.32 -42.66 -14.87
CA GLU A 419 10.59 -43.63 -15.69
C GLU A 419 9.83 -42.95 -16.83
N TYR A 420 9.12 -41.86 -16.54
CA TYR A 420 8.18 -41.26 -17.50
C TYR A 420 8.73 -40.03 -18.24
N GLY A 421 9.80 -39.40 -17.74
CA GLY A 421 10.26 -38.12 -18.28
C GLY A 421 9.08 -37.15 -18.44
N GLU A 422 9.05 -36.37 -19.52
CA GLU A 422 8.00 -35.37 -19.77
C GLU A 422 6.56 -35.94 -19.78
N MET A 423 6.40 -37.25 -19.98
CA MET A 423 5.10 -37.94 -19.95
C MET A 423 4.53 -38.16 -18.55
N ILE A 424 5.22 -37.70 -17.49
CA ILE A 424 4.76 -37.86 -16.11
C ILE A 424 3.33 -37.35 -15.90
N TYR A 425 2.96 -36.23 -16.54
CA TYR A 425 1.65 -35.61 -16.37
C TYR A 425 0.55 -36.39 -17.08
N SER A 426 0.78 -36.79 -18.34
CA SER A 426 -0.19 -37.55 -19.14
C SER A 426 -0.39 -38.96 -18.61
N ALA A 427 0.68 -39.64 -18.18
CA ALA A 427 0.60 -40.94 -17.53
C ALA A 427 -0.21 -40.89 -16.21
N THR A 428 0.04 -39.87 -15.39
CA THR A 428 -0.70 -39.67 -14.13
C THR A 428 -2.16 -39.33 -14.39
N ALA A 429 -2.44 -38.41 -15.32
CA ALA A 429 -3.80 -38.00 -15.68
C ALA A 429 -4.62 -39.16 -16.25
N GLY A 430 -4.05 -39.97 -17.15
CA GLY A 430 -4.72 -41.14 -17.71
C GLY A 430 -5.03 -42.21 -16.67
N PHE A 431 -4.11 -42.46 -15.74
CA PHE A 431 -4.38 -43.36 -14.61
C PHE A 431 -5.51 -42.85 -13.72
N LEU A 432 -5.47 -41.57 -13.32
CA LEU A 432 -6.50 -40.96 -12.50
C LEU A 432 -7.86 -40.92 -13.19
N GLN A 433 -7.91 -40.73 -14.52
CA GLN A 433 -9.14 -40.78 -15.30
C GLN A 433 -9.75 -42.18 -15.32
N GLY A 434 -8.92 -43.22 -15.48
CA GLY A 434 -9.36 -44.62 -15.47
C GLY A 434 -9.99 -45.06 -14.13
N LEU A 435 -9.64 -44.40 -13.03
CA LEU A 435 -10.22 -44.65 -11.71
C LEU A 435 -11.59 -44.01 -11.48
N ARG A 436 -12.07 -43.12 -12.38
CA ARG A 436 -13.30 -42.36 -12.14
C ARG A 436 -14.55 -43.13 -12.49
N ALA A 437 -15.41 -43.34 -11.50
CA ALA A 437 -16.75 -43.88 -11.71
C ALA A 437 -17.58 -42.97 -12.64
N GLY A 438 -18.05 -43.53 -13.76
CA GLY A 438 -18.93 -42.85 -14.72
C GLY A 438 -18.22 -41.80 -15.60
N ASN A 439 -16.90 -41.88 -15.79
CA ASN A 439 -16.12 -41.01 -16.68
C ASN A 439 -16.27 -39.50 -16.40
N LYS A 440 -16.54 -39.14 -15.14
CA LYS A 440 -16.73 -37.73 -14.72
C LYS A 440 -15.42 -36.95 -14.92
N ARG A 441 -15.52 -35.74 -15.46
CA ARG A 441 -14.37 -34.90 -15.84
C ARG A 441 -14.09 -33.77 -14.84
N TYR A 442 -14.08 -34.07 -13.54
CA TYR A 442 -13.69 -33.05 -12.55
C TYR A 442 -12.17 -32.79 -12.56
N PRO A 443 -11.68 -31.60 -12.16
CA PRO A 443 -10.25 -31.33 -12.12
C PRO A 443 -9.47 -32.28 -11.20
N ILE A 444 -8.23 -32.59 -11.54
CA ILE A 444 -7.25 -33.25 -10.68
C ILE A 444 -6.74 -32.22 -9.66
N TYR A 445 -6.74 -32.62 -8.38
CA TYR A 445 -6.25 -31.82 -7.27
C TYR A 445 -5.08 -32.52 -6.59
N LEU A 446 -4.02 -31.77 -6.31
CA LEU A 446 -2.98 -32.22 -5.39
C LEU A 446 -3.51 -32.10 -3.96
N THR A 447 -3.35 -33.18 -3.19
CA THR A 447 -3.80 -33.25 -1.80
C THR A 447 -2.65 -33.32 -0.81
N SER A 448 -1.42 -33.54 -1.30
CA SER A 448 -0.23 -33.69 -0.47
C SER A 448 1.04 -33.26 -1.20
N LEU A 449 2.05 -32.85 -0.43
CA LEU A 449 3.36 -32.40 -0.95
C LEU A 449 4.48 -32.93 -0.05
N ARG A 450 5.54 -33.44 -0.68
CA ARG A 450 6.78 -33.89 -0.05
C ARG A 450 7.97 -33.24 -0.76
N ILE A 451 8.93 -32.77 0.03
CA ILE A 451 10.16 -32.17 -0.48
C ILE A 451 11.30 -33.17 -0.28
N SER A 452 11.80 -33.70 -1.39
CA SER A 452 12.98 -34.54 -1.42
C SER A 452 14.23 -33.66 -1.34
N SER A 453 15.13 -33.94 -0.40
CA SER A 453 16.52 -33.42 -0.38
C SER A 453 16.77 -31.92 -0.13
N MET A 454 15.80 -31.15 0.36
CA MET A 454 16.13 -29.77 0.81
C MET A 454 16.76 -29.77 2.21
N ARG A 455 18.08 -29.55 2.26
CA ARG A 455 18.76 -28.99 3.45
C ARG A 455 18.38 -27.51 3.56
N GLN A 456 17.17 -27.23 4.00
CA GLN A 456 16.78 -25.87 4.37
C GLN A 456 16.70 -25.78 5.89
N ASP A 457 17.30 -24.73 6.44
CA ASP A 457 17.22 -24.39 7.86
C ASP A 457 15.80 -23.88 8.23
N GLU A 458 15.01 -23.45 7.24
CA GLU A 458 13.65 -22.92 7.40
C GLU A 458 12.66 -23.55 6.42
N ALA A 459 11.39 -23.67 6.84
CA ALA A 459 10.32 -24.15 5.98
C ALA A 459 10.00 -23.14 4.87
N PRO A 460 9.70 -23.60 3.63
CA PRO A 460 9.28 -22.70 2.56
C PRO A 460 7.99 -21.95 2.90
N ALA A 461 7.87 -20.71 2.44
CA ALA A 461 6.65 -19.92 2.57
C ALA A 461 5.45 -20.62 1.92
N THR A 462 4.28 -20.59 2.58
CA THR A 462 3.05 -21.23 2.11
C THR A 462 2.66 -20.80 0.70
N VAL A 463 2.75 -19.49 0.41
CA VAL A 463 2.43 -18.95 -0.92
C VAL A 463 3.31 -19.57 -2.02
N THR A 464 4.57 -19.89 -1.74
CA THR A 464 5.49 -20.54 -2.70
C THR A 464 5.03 -21.97 -2.99
N LEU A 465 4.66 -22.73 -1.95
CA LEU A 465 4.15 -24.09 -2.09
C LEU A 465 2.81 -24.12 -2.85
N LEU A 466 1.95 -23.13 -2.63
CA LEU A 466 0.68 -22.99 -3.37
C LEU A 466 0.88 -22.61 -4.84
N LYS A 467 1.88 -21.77 -5.15
CA LYS A 467 2.26 -21.46 -6.54
C LYS A 467 2.74 -22.71 -7.27
N LEU A 468 3.58 -23.52 -6.63
CA LEU A 468 4.01 -24.81 -7.15
C LEU A 468 2.82 -25.76 -7.36
N LYS A 469 1.95 -25.91 -6.35
CA LYS A 469 0.71 -26.69 -6.46
C LYS A 469 -0.10 -26.28 -7.69
N ARG A 470 -0.37 -24.98 -7.84
CA ARG A 470 -1.15 -24.43 -8.97
C ARG A 470 -0.53 -24.79 -10.31
N ALA A 471 0.78 -24.65 -10.44
CA ALA A 471 1.48 -24.94 -11.69
C ALA A 471 1.41 -26.44 -12.07
N ILE A 472 1.59 -27.34 -11.09
CA ILE A 472 1.48 -28.78 -11.32
C ILE A 472 0.03 -29.20 -11.61
N GLU A 473 -0.95 -28.66 -10.87
CA GLU A 473 -2.37 -28.91 -11.15
C GLU A 473 -2.76 -28.43 -12.55
N GLN A 474 -2.25 -27.29 -13.02
CA GLN A 474 -2.48 -26.82 -14.39
C GLN A 474 -1.93 -27.80 -15.43
N LYS A 475 -0.70 -28.30 -15.27
CA LYS A 475 -0.11 -29.29 -16.19
C LYS A 475 -0.89 -30.62 -16.18
N LEU A 476 -1.31 -31.10 -15.01
CA LEU A 476 -2.12 -32.31 -14.88
C LEU A 476 -3.50 -32.17 -15.53
N ASN A 477 -4.18 -31.05 -15.31
CA ASN A 477 -5.50 -30.82 -15.87
C ASN A 477 -5.46 -30.56 -17.38
N HIS A 478 -4.40 -29.91 -17.88
CA HIS A 478 -4.18 -29.80 -19.32
C HIS A 478 -3.99 -31.18 -19.98
N ALA A 479 -3.15 -32.04 -19.39
CA ALA A 479 -2.97 -33.40 -19.89
C ALA A 479 -4.27 -34.23 -19.80
N LEU A 480 -5.13 -33.99 -18.80
CA LEU A 480 -6.45 -34.62 -18.70
C LEU A 480 -7.40 -34.17 -19.81
N GLU A 481 -7.33 -32.91 -20.23
CA GLU A 481 -8.12 -32.37 -21.34
C GLU A 481 -7.68 -32.98 -22.68
N GLU A 482 -6.38 -33.19 -22.89
CA GLU A 482 -5.83 -33.80 -24.12
C GLU A 482 -6.20 -35.29 -24.31
N LEU A 483 -6.48 -36.00 -23.21
CA LEU A 483 -6.93 -37.40 -23.23
C LEU A 483 -8.41 -37.56 -23.63
N GLY A 484 -9.15 -36.44 -23.71
CA GLY A 484 -10.61 -36.41 -23.68
C GLY A 484 -11.32 -36.08 -25.00
#